data_AF-A0A957FIR5-F1
#
_entry.id   AF-A0A957FIR5-F1
#
_cell.length_a   1.000
_cell.length_b   1.000
_cell.length_c   1.000
_cell.angle_alpha   90.00
_cell.angle_beta   90.00
_cell.angle_gamma   90.00
#
_symmetry.space_group_name_H-M   'P 1'
#
loop_
_entity.id
_entity.type
_entity.pdbx_description
1 polymer ?
#
loop_
_entity_poly.entity_id
_entity_poly.type
_entity_poly.pdbx_seq_one_letter_code
_entity_poly.pdbx_strand_id
1 'polypeptide(L)' 'MEGLIIFGIVAVVFILFALLIVYASRIKKVGPNEVLIISGRGESARIVTGGRSFVWPVLERVDHLFLEIMTIEVTTPDVP' A
#
# COMPACT_ATOMS: atom_id res chain seq x y z
N MET A 1 25.68 35.11 -8.72
CA MET A 1 24.98 34.24 -9.70
C MET A 1 25.20 32.76 -9.40
N GLU A 2 26.40 32.34 -8.98
CA GLU A 2 26.72 30.94 -8.70
C GLU A 2 25.89 30.31 -7.57
N GLY A 3 25.65 31.04 -6.46
CA GLY A 3 24.81 30.53 -5.36
C GLY A 3 23.34 30.29 -5.74
N LEU A 4 22.80 31.05 -6.70
CA LEU A 4 21.43 30.87 -7.18
C LEU A 4 21.30 29.58 -8.02
N ILE A 5 22.33 29.26 -8.81
CA ILE A 5 22.40 28.05 -9.64
C ILE A 5 22.49 26.81 -8.73
N ILE A 6 23.32 26.86 -7.70
CA ILE A 6 23.45 25.76 -6.72
C ILE A 6 22.11 25.52 -6.01
N PHE A 7 21.45 26.58 -5.55
CA PHE A 7 20.15 26.47 -4.90
C PHE A 7 19.08 25.88 -5.83
N GLY A 8 19.06 26.31 -7.11
CA GLY A 8 18.15 25.76 -8.11
C GLY A 8 18.35 24.26 -8.36
N ILE A 9 19.60 23.81 -8.46
CA ILE A 9 19.92 22.39 -8.65
C ILE A 9 19.49 21.56 -7.44
N VAL A 10 19.78 22.03 -6.23
CA VAL A 10 19.39 21.34 -4.99
C VAL A 10 17.87 21.22 -4.88
N ALA A 11 17.13 22.28 -5.21
CA ALA A 11 15.67 22.24 -5.20
C ALA A 11 15.09 21.22 -6.19
N VAL A 12 15.63 21.15 -7.41
CA VAL A 12 15.19 20.18 -8.43
C VAL A 12 15.48 18.74 -8.01
N VAL A 13 16.68 18.48 -7.47
CA VAL A 13 17.05 17.14 -6.97
C VAL A 13 16.14 16.73 -5.80
N PHE A 14 15.85 17.65 -4.88
CA PHE A 14 14.97 17.39 -3.76
C PHE A 14 13.55 17.03 -4.22
N ILE A 15 13.02 17.76 -5.21
CA ILE A 15 11.70 17.48 -5.82
C ILE A 15 11.67 16.10 -6.50
N LEU A 16 12.71 15.76 -7.26
CA LEU A 16 12.83 14.43 -7.88
C LEU A 16 12.87 13.32 -6.84
N PHE A 17 13.60 13.52 -5.74
CA PHE A 17 13.70 12.55 -4.66
C PHE A 17 12.37 12.38 -3.91
N ALA A 18 11.66 13.48 -3.64
CA ALA A 18 10.34 13.46 -3.04
C ALA A 18 9.32 12.72 -3.91
N LEU A 19 9.33 12.95 -5.23
CA LEU A 19 8.47 12.23 -6.18
C LEU A 19 8.77 10.72 -6.19
N LEU A 20 10.05 10.33 -6.15
CA LEU A 20 10.44 8.93 -6.05
C LEU A 20 9.95 8.27 -4.76
N ILE A 21 10.06 8.94 -3.61
CA ILE A 21 9.58 8.43 -2.33
C ILE A 21 8.06 8.27 -2.37
N VAL A 22 7.34 9.25 -2.90
CA VAL A 22 5.88 9.18 -3.05
C VAL A 22 5.50 8.02 -3.94
N TYR A 23 6.15 7.86 -5.09
CA TYR A 23 5.88 6.76 -6.04
C TYR A 23 6.21 5.39 -5.45
N ALA A 24 7.36 5.26 -4.79
CA ALA A 24 7.76 4.03 -4.11
C ALA A 24 6.77 3.64 -3.00
N SER A 25 6.25 4.64 -2.27
CA SER A 25 5.24 4.42 -1.22
C SER A 25 3.90 3.90 -1.77
N ARG A 26 3.65 4.03 -3.08
CA ARG A 26 2.42 3.54 -3.74
C ARG A 26 2.50 2.08 -4.21
N ILE A 27 3.69 1.46 -4.22
CA ILE A 27 3.84 0.08 -4.69
C ILE A 27 3.82 -0.85 -3.47
N LYS A 28 2.70 -1.55 -3.29
CA LYS A 28 2.60 -2.62 -2.28
C LYS A 28 2.92 -3.96 -2.92
N LYS A 29 3.86 -4.68 -2.30
CA LYS A 29 4.25 -6.03 -2.70
C LYS A 29 3.34 -7.01 -1.99
N VAL A 30 2.90 -8.04 -2.71
CA VAL A 30 1.99 -9.09 -2.26
C VAL A 30 2.72 -10.42 -2.39
N GLY A 31 2.91 -11.12 -1.29
CA GLY A 31 3.40 -12.48 -1.22
C GLY A 31 2.40 -13.48 -1.83
N PRO A 32 2.86 -14.67 -2.21
CA PRO A 32 2.02 -15.68 -2.88
C PRO A 32 0.87 -16.22 -2.00
N ASN A 33 1.03 -16.19 -0.67
CA ASN A 33 0.03 -16.65 0.30
C ASN A 33 -0.74 -15.48 0.96
N GLU A 34 -0.62 -14.26 0.43
CA GLU A 34 -1.43 -13.11 0.86
C GLU A 34 -2.23 -12.55 -0.32
N VAL A 35 -3.39 -12.00 0.00
CA VAL A 35 -4.26 -11.32 -0.94
C VAL A 35 -4.48 -9.89 -0.48
N LEU A 36 -4.42 -8.98 -1.44
CA LEU A 36 -4.64 -7.57 -1.23
C LEU A 36 -6.05 -7.23 -1.73
N ILE A 37 -6.93 -6.84 -0.80
CA ILE A 37 -8.25 -6.32 -1.10
C ILE A 37 -8.14 -4.80 -1.14
N ILE A 38 -8.31 -4.25 -2.34
CA ILE A 38 -8.30 -2.82 -2.59
C ILE A 38 -9.76 -2.38 -2.72
N SER A 39 -10.25 -1.65 -1.72
CA SER A 39 -11.62 -1.15 -1.64
C SER A 39 -11.65 0.39 -1.63
N GLY A 40 -12.79 1.03 -1.89
CA GLY A 40 -12.94 2.48 -1.66
C GLY A 40 -13.22 3.35 -2.89
N ARG A 41 -13.05 2.85 -4.12
CA ARG A 41 -13.32 3.63 -5.35
C ARG A 41 -14.78 3.60 -5.82
N GLY A 42 -15.75 3.35 -4.92
CA GLY A 42 -17.17 3.22 -5.25
C GLY A 42 -17.55 2.02 -6.15
N GLU A 43 -16.57 1.38 -6.78
CA GLU A 43 -16.69 0.16 -7.57
C GLU A 43 -16.37 -1.08 -6.72
N SER A 44 -16.71 -2.27 -7.25
CA SER A 44 -16.42 -3.58 -6.66
C SER A 44 -14.96 -3.69 -6.19
N ALA A 45 -14.76 -4.20 -4.98
CA ALA A 45 -13.44 -4.34 -4.40
C ALA A 45 -12.52 -5.17 -5.32
N ARG A 46 -11.33 -4.63 -5.62
CA ARG A 46 -10.35 -5.32 -6.46
C ARG A 46 -9.53 -6.26 -5.59
N ILE A 47 -9.60 -7.55 -5.91
CA ILE A 47 -8.88 -8.61 -5.21
C ILE A 47 -7.63 -8.95 -6.04
N VAL A 48 -6.44 -8.84 -5.45
CA VAL A 48 -5.17 -9.21 -6.10
C VAL A 48 -4.48 -10.28 -5.26
N THR A 49 -4.41 -11.50 -5.79
CA THR A 49 -3.72 -12.64 -5.17
C THR A 49 -2.29 -12.74 -5.72
N GLY A 50 -1.30 -12.47 -4.85
CA GLY A 50 0.13 -12.53 -5.21
C GLY A 50 0.61 -11.45 -6.21
N GLY A 51 1.89 -11.09 -6.12
CA GLY A 51 2.57 -10.22 -7.09
C GLY A 51 2.79 -8.77 -6.62
N ARG A 52 2.64 -7.80 -7.53
CA ARG A 52 2.78 -6.36 -7.25
C ARG A 52 1.53 -5.68 -7.77
N SER A 53 0.82 -4.97 -6.90
CA SER A 53 -0.31 -4.13 -7.31
C SER A 53 0.05 -2.68 -7.06
N PHE A 54 -0.28 -1.83 -8.03
CA PHE A 54 -0.22 -0.38 -7.84
C PHE A 54 -1.49 0.04 -7.14
N VAL A 55 -1.34 0.63 -5.95
CA VAL A 55 -2.47 1.05 -5.13
C VAL A 55 -2.40 2.54 -4.87
N TRP A 56 -3.54 3.19 -4.90
CA TRP A 56 -3.73 4.60 -4.61
C TRP A 56 -4.19 4.83 -3.17
N PRO A 57 -3.30 4.83 -2.16
CA PRO A 57 -3.63 4.87 -0.73
C PRO A 57 -4.49 6.05 -0.28
N VAL A 58 -4.64 7.10 -1.09
CA VAL A 58 -5.46 8.29 -0.74
C VAL A 58 -6.94 8.09 -1.08
N LEU A 59 -7.24 7.27 -2.10
CA LEU A 59 -8.62 7.02 -2.59
C LEU A 59 -9.04 5.57 -2.36
N GLU A 60 -8.07 4.68 -2.15
CA GLU A 60 -8.27 3.24 -2.01
C GLU A 60 -7.79 2.80 -0.63
N ARG A 61 -8.64 2.07 0.09
CA ARG A 61 -8.32 1.33 1.30
C ARG A 61 -7.72 -0.02 0.94
N VAL A 62 -6.71 -0.41 1.71
CA VAL A 62 -5.86 -1.56 1.43
C VAL A 62 -5.92 -2.51 2.61
N ASP A 63 -6.60 -3.63 2.43
CA ASP A 63 -6.71 -4.67 3.45
C ASP A 63 -5.91 -5.90 3.01
N HIS A 64 -5.01 -6.37 3.87
CA HIS A 64 -4.24 -7.59 3.66
C HIS A 64 -5.00 -8.75 4.31
N LEU A 65 -5.24 -9.82 3.54
CA LEU A 65 -5.68 -11.09 4.09
C LEU A 65 -4.67 -12.17 3.79
N PHE A 66 -4.40 -12.99 4.81
CA PHE A 66 -3.59 -14.19 4.66
C PHE A 66 -4.49 -15.31 4.13
N LEU A 67 -4.00 -16.04 3.13
CA LEU A 67 -4.66 -17.24 2.60
C LEU A 67 -4.21 -18.50 3.35
N GLU A 68 -3.49 -18.31 4.46
CA GLU A 68 -3.05 -19.39 5.33
C GLU A 68 -4.16 -19.75 6.32
N ILE A 69 -4.15 -21.02 6.76
CA ILE A 69 -5.14 -21.55 7.69
C ILE A 69 -4.99 -20.85 9.03
N MET A 70 -6.03 -20.11 9.44
CA MET A 70 -6.10 -19.48 10.74
C MET A 70 -7.08 -20.23 11.65
N THR A 71 -6.63 -20.61 12.83
CA THR A 71 -7.49 -21.19 13.87
C THR A 71 -8.18 -20.06 14.63
N ILE A 72 -9.52 -20.05 14.60
CA ILE A 72 -10.33 -19.15 15.42
C ILE A 72 -10.60 -19.86 16.74
N GLU A 73 -10.10 -19.30 17.84
CA GLU A 73 -10.43 -19.78 19.19
C GLU A 73 -11.83 -19.26 19.56
N VAL A 74 -12.82 -20.16 19.52
CA VAL A 74 -14.18 -19.85 19.94
C VAL A 74 -14.35 -20.29 21.38
N THR A 75 -14.42 -19.33 22.30
CA THR A 75 -14.86 -19.59 23.67
C THR A 75 -16.38 -19.51 23.72
N THR A 76 -17.05 -20.65 23.92
CA THR A 76 -18.50 -20.67 24.18
C THR A 76 -18.74 -20.62 25.67
N PRO A 77 -19.66 -19.77 26.17
CA PRO A 77 -20.10 -19.83 27.55
C PRO A 77 -20.88 -21.14 27.80
N ASP A 78 -20.61 -21.79 28.93
CA ASP A 78 -21.39 -22.92 29.41
C ASP A 78 -22.86 -22.52 29.55
N VAL A 79 -23.74 -23.19 28.80
CA VAL A 79 -25.18 -22.95 28.84
C VAL A 79 -25.73 -23.80 29.99
N PRO A 80 -26.39 -23.20 30.99
CA PRO A 80 -26.97 -23.91 32.13
C PRO A 80 -28.21 -24.74 31.78
#